data_AF-A0A1M4ZD97-F1
#
_entry.id   AF-A0A1M4ZD97-F1
#
_cell.length_a   1.000
_cell.length_b   1.000
_cell.length_c   1.000
_cell.angle_alpha   90.00
_cell.angle_beta   90.00
_cell.angle_gamma   90.00
#
_symmetry.space_group_name_H-M   'P 1'
#
loop_
_entity.id
_entity.type
_entity.pdbx_description
1 polymer ?
#
loop_
_entity_poly.entity_id
_entity_poly.type
_entity_poly.pdbx_seq_one_letter_code
_entity_poly.pdbx_strand_id
1 'polypeptide(L)'
;MDKKKLFLICLFTGFLGGHYFAINKYKRGILYLFTAGLLGFGWFYDLIRIAMSGDFAMVIEEKERLARKQKEKIMIQKKLEQEKINEYQKEGVPYCPRCHSTHLTAQKKGFGVGKAATGALLIGPYGLLAGGIGSRKIELTCLNCGYRFKIGEKR
;
A
#
# COMPACT_ATOMS: atom_id res chain seq x y z
N MET A 1 9.03 -23.83 31.25
CA MET A 1 7.94 -23.52 32.22
C MET A 1 6.88 -24.59 32.07
N ASP A 2 6.66 -25.37 33.11
CA ASP A 2 5.85 -26.59 33.06
C ASP A 2 4.40 -26.27 32.71
N LYS A 3 3.91 -26.79 31.58
CA LYS A 3 2.51 -26.63 31.11
C LYS A 3 1.50 -26.97 32.22
N LYS A 4 1.87 -27.91 33.11
CA LYS A 4 1.07 -28.34 34.26
C LYS A 4 0.91 -27.25 35.33
N LYS A 5 1.93 -26.43 35.60
CA LYS A 5 1.87 -25.36 36.61
C LYS A 5 1.03 -24.17 36.15
N LEU A 6 1.13 -23.81 34.87
CA LEU A 6 0.28 -22.78 34.25
C LEU A 6 -1.20 -23.19 34.26
N PHE A 7 -1.49 -24.47 34.01
CA PHE A 7 -2.84 -25.02 34.05
C PHE A 7 -3.46 -24.95 35.45
N LEU A 8 -2.67 -25.27 36.49
CA LEU A 8 -3.12 -25.33 37.89
C LEU A 8 -3.41 -23.93 38.46
N ILE A 9 -2.58 -22.94 38.11
CA ILE A 9 -2.79 -21.53 38.49
C ILE A 9 -4.02 -20.94 37.79
N CYS A 10 -4.25 -21.29 36.52
CA CYS A 10 -5.41 -20.85 35.76
C CYS A 10 -6.73 -21.43 36.30
N LEU A 11 -6.71 -22.69 36.76
CA LEU A 11 -7.88 -23.33 37.39
C LEU A 11 -8.26 -22.65 38.72
N PHE A 12 -7.28 -22.25 39.52
CA PHE A 12 -7.51 -21.55 40.80
C PHE A 12 -7.84 -20.06 40.66
N THR A 13 -7.35 -19.39 39.60
CA THR A 13 -7.56 -17.95 39.36
C THR A 13 -8.68 -17.68 38.32
N GLY A 14 -9.30 -18.75 37.80
CA GLY A 14 -10.22 -18.75 36.65
C GLY A 14 -11.52 -17.97 36.85
N PHE A 15 -11.91 -17.72 38.10
CA PHE A 15 -13.08 -16.89 38.39
C PHE A 15 -12.83 -15.38 38.13
N LEU A 16 -11.57 -14.93 38.14
CA LEU A 16 -11.21 -13.52 38.08
C LEU A 16 -10.58 -13.08 36.74
N GLY A 17 -10.35 -13.98 35.79
CA GLY A 17 -9.85 -13.61 34.46
C GLY A 17 -8.48 -12.91 34.43
N GLY A 18 -7.70 -13.01 35.52
CA GLY A 18 -6.44 -12.27 35.70
C GLY A 18 -5.30 -12.65 34.76
N HIS A 19 -5.36 -13.83 34.13
CA HIS A 19 -4.32 -14.33 33.22
C HIS A 19 -4.14 -13.45 31.97
N TYR A 20 -5.22 -12.85 31.47
CA TYR A 20 -5.16 -11.97 30.30
C TYR A 20 -4.45 -10.64 30.56
N PHE A 21 -4.44 -10.21 31.82
CA PHE A 21 -3.76 -9.00 32.27
C PHE A 21 -2.24 -9.19 32.30
N ALA A 22 -1.76 -10.41 32.60
CA ALA A 22 -0.34 -10.73 32.62
C ALA A 22 0.33 -10.70 31.22
N ILE A 23 -0.45 -10.75 30.13
CA ILE A 23 0.06 -10.82 28.75
C ILE A 23 -0.06 -9.46 28.02
N ASN A 24 -0.26 -8.35 28.75
CA ASN A 24 -0.27 -6.98 28.21
C ASN A 24 -1.33 -6.71 27.10
N LYS A 25 -2.33 -7.60 26.95
CA LYS A 25 -3.42 -7.50 25.95
C LYS A 25 -4.74 -7.12 26.60
N TYR A 26 -4.75 -5.93 27.20
CA TYR A 26 -5.86 -5.36 28.00
C TYR A 26 -7.22 -5.35 27.29
N LYS A 27 -7.26 -5.20 25.95
CA LYS A 27 -8.50 -5.17 25.17
C LYS A 27 -9.32 -6.46 25.27
N ARG A 28 -8.67 -7.63 25.36
CA ARG A 28 -9.37 -8.92 25.51
C ARG A 28 -9.81 -9.17 26.95
N GLY A 29 -9.04 -8.68 27.93
CA GLY A 29 -9.39 -8.75 29.35
C GLY A 29 -10.60 -7.89 29.72
N ILE A 30 -10.67 -6.65 29.23
CA ILE A 30 -11.80 -5.75 29.49
C ILE A 30 -13.11 -6.25 28.85
N LEU A 31 -13.04 -6.79 27.63
CA LEU A 31 -14.21 -7.39 26.97
C LEU A 31 -14.79 -8.55 27.81
N TYR A 32 -13.93 -9.32 28.46
CA TYR A 32 -14.29 -10.45 29.31
C TYR A 32 -14.90 -10.02 30.65
N LEU A 33 -14.38 -8.94 31.23
CA LEU A 33 -14.90 -8.34 32.47
C LEU A 33 -16.28 -7.72 32.26
N PHE A 34 -16.50 -7.08 31.10
CA PHE A 34 -17.81 -6.53 30.71
C PHE A 34 -18.85 -7.61 30.38
N THR A 35 -18.43 -8.78 29.87
CA THR A 35 -19.33 -9.93 29.72
C THR A 35 -19.57 -10.68 31.03
N ALA A 36 -19.03 -10.18 32.15
CA ALA A 36 -19.20 -10.63 33.54
C ALA A 36 -19.81 -12.02 33.62
N GLY A 37 -18.95 -13.05 33.61
CA GLY A 37 -19.33 -14.46 33.57
C GLY A 37 -20.43 -14.81 34.57
N LEU A 38 -21.69 -14.70 34.14
CA LEU A 38 -22.82 -14.67 35.05
C LEU A 38 -23.36 -16.06 35.38
N LEU A 39 -22.98 -17.11 34.62
CA LEU A 39 -23.45 -18.48 34.82
C LEU A 39 -22.41 -19.53 34.39
N GLY A 40 -21.15 -19.42 34.81
CA GLY A 40 -20.14 -20.49 34.57
C GLY A 40 -19.68 -20.68 33.11
N PHE A 41 -20.34 -20.04 32.14
CA PHE A 41 -19.95 -20.06 30.72
C PHE A 41 -18.54 -19.53 30.48
N GLY A 42 -18.06 -18.58 31.29
CA GLY A 42 -16.69 -18.08 31.21
C GLY A 42 -15.66 -19.19 31.47
N TRP A 43 -15.84 -19.98 32.54
CA TRP A 43 -14.95 -21.12 32.83
C TRP A 43 -15.01 -22.19 31.73
N PHE A 44 -16.19 -22.44 31.16
CA PHE A 44 -16.36 -23.37 30.05
C PHE A 44 -15.70 -22.89 28.75
N TYR A 45 -15.85 -21.60 28.42
CA TYR A 45 -15.17 -20.99 27.28
C TYR A 45 -13.66 -20.98 27.49
N ASP A 46 -13.17 -20.79 28.72
CA ASP A 46 -11.75 -20.84 29.05
C ASP A 46 -11.19 -22.27 28.98
N LEU A 47 -11.96 -23.29 29.39
CA LEU A 47 -11.61 -24.71 29.25
C LEU A 47 -11.55 -25.14 27.76
N ILE A 48 -12.56 -24.78 26.97
CA ILE A 48 -12.59 -25.00 25.50
C ILE A 48 -11.46 -24.23 24.83
N ARG A 49 -11.21 -23.00 25.26
CA ARG A 49 -10.15 -22.17 24.75
C ARG A 49 -8.79 -22.79 25.05
N ILE A 50 -8.50 -23.24 26.26
CA ILE A 50 -7.20 -23.88 26.59
C ILE A 50 -7.04 -25.18 25.81
N ALA A 51 -8.11 -25.96 25.64
CA ALA A 51 -8.11 -27.14 24.77
C ALA A 51 -7.78 -26.79 23.30
N MET A 52 -8.33 -25.70 22.77
CA MET A 52 -8.04 -25.22 21.39
C MET A 52 -6.82 -24.29 21.27
N SER A 53 -6.22 -23.85 22.38
CA SER A 53 -5.10 -22.88 22.39
C SER A 53 -3.77 -23.51 22.00
N GLY A 54 -3.65 -24.84 22.12
CA GLY A 54 -2.45 -25.58 21.71
C GLY A 54 -2.16 -25.43 20.22
N ASP A 55 -3.20 -25.49 19.39
CA ASP A 55 -3.07 -25.41 17.93
C ASP A 55 -3.13 -23.96 17.43
N PHE A 56 -3.94 -23.10 18.05
CA PHE A 56 -4.15 -21.73 17.57
C PHE A 56 -2.95 -20.79 17.83
N ALA A 57 -2.19 -20.99 18.91
CA ALA A 57 -1.05 -20.13 19.25
C ALA A 57 0.08 -20.21 18.22
N MET A 58 0.36 -21.42 17.71
CA MET A 58 1.39 -21.63 16.68
C MET A 58 0.98 -20.98 15.34
N VAL A 59 -0.31 -21.02 14.99
CA VAL A 59 -0.86 -20.38 13.78
C VAL A 59 -0.76 -18.85 13.84
N ILE A 60 -0.95 -18.23 15.02
CA ILE A 60 -0.78 -16.77 15.17
C ILE A 60 0.69 -16.38 14.95
N GLU A 61 1.63 -17.09 15.56
CA GLU A 61 3.04 -16.77 15.42
C GLU A 61 3.54 -16.97 13.99
N GLU A 62 3.07 -18.00 13.30
CA GLU A 62 3.38 -18.22 11.88
C GLU A 62 2.82 -17.10 10.99
N LYS A 63 1.57 -16.66 11.22
CA LYS A 63 0.98 -15.51 10.52
C LYS A 63 1.76 -14.22 10.77
N GLU A 64 2.20 -13.98 12.01
CA GLU A 64 3.03 -12.82 12.34
C GLU A 64 4.42 -12.90 11.69
N ARG A 65 5.06 -14.08 11.64
CA ARG A 65 6.34 -14.30 10.95
C ARG A 65 6.21 -14.06 9.44
N LEU A 66 5.13 -14.53 8.82
CA LEU A 66 4.87 -14.32 7.39
C LEU A 66 4.65 -12.83 7.07
N ALA A 67 3.90 -12.11 7.92
CA ALA A 67 3.69 -10.67 7.78
C ALA A 67 4.99 -9.87 7.93
N ARG A 68 5.91 -10.27 8.83
CA ARG A 68 7.25 -9.65 8.94
C ARG A 68 8.08 -9.85 7.68
N LYS A 69 8.13 -11.09 7.16
CA LYS A 69 8.82 -11.41 5.89
C LYS A 69 8.26 -10.61 4.71
N GLN A 70 6.94 -10.44 4.62
CA GLN A 70 6.32 -9.61 3.59
C GLN A 70 6.71 -8.13 3.73
N LYS A 71 6.68 -7.59 4.95
CA LYS A 71 7.08 -6.21 5.24
C LYS A 71 8.54 -5.95 4.89
N GLU A 72 9.44 -6.88 5.23
CA GLU A 72 10.87 -6.80 4.90
C GLU A 72 11.09 -6.72 3.38
N LYS A 73 10.44 -7.60 2.61
CA LYS A 73 10.50 -7.58 1.13
C LYS A 73 10.02 -6.25 0.54
N ILE A 74 8.91 -5.71 1.04
CA ILE A 74 8.37 -4.40 0.59
C ILE A 74 9.35 -3.28 0.92
N MET A 75 9.99 -3.32 2.09
CA MET A 75 10.94 -2.30 2.53
C MET A 75 12.20 -2.29 1.67
N ILE A 76 12.75 -3.48 1.37
CA ILE A 76 13.90 -3.65 0.48
C ILE A 76 13.56 -3.14 -0.93
N GLN A 77 12.39 -3.50 -1.47
CA GLN A 77 11.93 -3.03 -2.78
C GLN A 77 11.86 -1.50 -2.86
N LYS A 78 11.26 -0.86 -1.85
CA LYS A 78 11.18 0.61 -1.78
C LYS A 78 12.54 1.27 -1.65
N LYS A 79 13.47 0.67 -0.89
CA LYS A 79 14.84 1.18 -0.74
C LYS A 79 15.59 1.13 -2.07
N LEU A 80 15.51 0.01 -2.78
CA LEU A 80 16.10 -0.16 -4.10
C LEU A 80 15.53 0.82 -5.13
N GLU A 81 14.22 1.05 -5.10
CA GLU A 81 13.56 2.03 -5.97
C GLU A 81 14.02 3.46 -5.68
N GLN A 82 14.12 3.84 -4.39
CA GLN A 82 14.61 5.16 -4.00
C GLN A 82 16.08 5.39 -4.39
N GLU A 83 16.92 4.35 -4.28
CA GLU A 83 18.32 4.41 -4.68
C GLU A 83 18.45 4.66 -6.18
N LYS A 84 17.66 3.97 -7.01
CA LYS A 84 17.58 4.22 -8.47
C LYS A 84 17.10 5.62 -8.80
N ILE A 85 16.09 6.14 -8.10
CA ILE A 85 15.60 7.52 -8.32
C ILE A 85 16.70 8.53 -8.00
N ASN A 86 17.45 8.31 -6.91
CA ASN A 86 18.56 9.19 -6.53
C ASN A 86 19.71 9.13 -7.55
N GLU A 87 19.97 7.96 -8.13
CA GLU A 87 20.93 7.78 -9.23
C GLU A 87 20.50 8.55 -10.49
N TYR A 88 19.24 8.41 -10.92
CA TYR A 88 18.69 9.17 -12.06
C TYR A 88 18.75 10.68 -11.84
N GLN A 89 18.55 11.15 -10.61
CA GLN A 89 18.70 12.56 -10.26
C GLN A 89 20.14 13.04 -10.34
N LYS A 90 21.12 12.23 -9.90
CA LYS A 90 22.56 12.56 -9.99
C LYS A 90 23.06 12.58 -11.43
N GLU A 91 22.59 11.66 -12.26
CA GLU A 91 22.97 11.56 -13.67
C GLU A 91 22.19 12.53 -14.58
N GLY A 92 21.15 13.19 -14.07
CA GLY A 92 20.29 14.08 -14.85
C GLY A 92 19.42 13.36 -15.87
N VAL A 93 19.14 12.07 -15.67
CA VAL A 93 18.32 11.26 -16.58
C VAL A 93 16.84 11.55 -16.34
N PRO A 94 16.06 11.92 -17.38
CA PRO A 94 14.63 12.16 -17.22
C PRO A 94 13.88 10.85 -16.93
N TYR A 95 13.00 10.86 -15.92
CA TYR A 95 12.20 9.71 -15.52
C TYR A 95 10.71 10.04 -15.43
N CYS A 96 9.87 9.00 -15.52
CA CYS A 96 8.44 9.17 -15.35
C CYS A 96 8.06 9.39 -13.87
N PRO A 97 7.23 10.40 -13.53
CA PRO A 97 6.78 10.67 -12.16
C PRO A 97 5.85 9.61 -11.56
N ARG A 98 5.25 8.74 -12.38
CA ARG A 98 4.21 7.80 -11.95
C ARG A 98 4.75 6.39 -11.70
N CYS A 99 5.72 5.96 -12.51
CA CYS A 99 6.27 4.60 -12.47
C CYS A 99 7.81 4.58 -12.46
N HIS A 100 8.48 5.73 -12.34
CA HIS A 100 9.93 5.88 -12.26
C HIS A 100 10.76 5.23 -13.38
N SER A 101 10.13 4.84 -14.49
CA SER A 101 10.84 4.29 -15.65
C SER A 101 11.44 5.40 -16.51
N THR A 102 12.60 5.11 -17.09
CA THR A 102 13.33 6.00 -18.04
C THR A 102 12.87 5.83 -19.49
N HIS A 103 11.97 4.89 -19.78
CA HIS A 103 11.38 4.68 -21.10
C HIS A 103 10.36 5.78 -21.43
N LEU A 104 10.88 6.91 -21.91
CA LEU A 104 10.12 8.06 -22.36
C LEU A 104 10.27 8.22 -23.87
N THR A 105 9.16 8.49 -24.56
CA THR A 105 9.17 8.92 -25.95
C THR A 105 8.82 10.40 -26.05
N ALA A 106 9.57 11.14 -26.85
CA ALA A 106 9.32 12.55 -27.13
C ALA A 106 8.55 12.65 -28.45
N GLN A 107 7.26 12.98 -28.37
CA GLN A 107 6.43 13.16 -29.57
C GLN A 107 6.05 14.63 -29.74
N LYS A 108 6.13 15.13 -30.98
CA LYS A 108 5.63 16.47 -31.32
C LYS A 108 4.11 16.43 -31.44
N LYS A 109 3.41 17.47 -30.96
CA LYS A 109 1.97 17.61 -31.22
C LYS A 109 1.75 17.83 -32.72
N GLY A 110 1.10 16.86 -33.36
CA GLY A 110 0.81 16.88 -34.80
C GLY A 110 -0.11 18.03 -35.23
N PHE A 111 -0.41 18.06 -36.54
CA PHE A 111 -1.31 19.04 -37.14
C PHE A 111 -2.70 18.96 -36.49
N GLY A 112 -3.15 20.07 -35.90
CA GLY A 112 -4.43 20.12 -35.24
C GLY A 112 -5.55 20.25 -36.28
N VAL A 113 -6.09 19.12 -36.74
CA VAL A 113 -7.16 19.07 -37.76
C VAL A 113 -8.32 20.02 -37.39
N GLY A 114 -8.76 20.03 -36.13
CA GLY A 114 -9.83 20.93 -35.68
C GLY A 114 -9.48 22.42 -35.74
N LYS A 115 -8.20 22.78 -35.51
CA LYS A 115 -7.73 24.17 -35.62
C LYS A 115 -7.64 24.61 -37.08
N ALA A 116 -7.23 23.71 -37.97
CA ALA A 116 -7.18 23.97 -39.41
C ALA A 116 -8.57 24.14 -40.01
N ALA A 117 -9.52 23.28 -39.63
CA ALA A 117 -10.90 23.36 -40.09
C ALA A 117 -11.59 24.66 -39.66
N THR A 118 -11.39 25.09 -38.41
CA THR A 118 -11.93 26.36 -37.92
C THR A 118 -11.29 27.56 -38.63
N GLY A 119 -9.97 27.52 -38.85
CA GLY A 119 -9.28 28.55 -39.63
C GLY A 119 -9.81 28.62 -41.07
N ALA A 120 -10.04 27.46 -41.70
CA ALA A 120 -10.55 27.36 -43.05
C ALA A 120 -11.99 27.90 -43.19
N LEU A 121 -12.82 27.71 -42.16
CA LEU A 121 -14.17 28.29 -42.11
C LEU A 121 -14.13 29.82 -41.99
N LEU A 122 -13.22 30.37 -41.18
CA LEU A 122 -13.17 31.82 -40.92
C LEU A 122 -12.46 32.60 -42.03
N ILE A 123 -11.33 32.10 -42.52
CA ILE A 123 -10.41 32.82 -43.41
C ILE A 123 -10.35 32.12 -44.79
N GLY A 124 -11.25 31.18 -45.06
CA GLY A 124 -11.28 30.43 -46.31
C GLY A 124 -10.04 29.54 -46.49
N PRO A 125 -9.62 29.23 -47.74
CA PRO A 125 -8.52 28.30 -47.98
C PRO A 125 -7.19 28.71 -47.33
N TYR A 126 -6.95 30.01 -47.10
CA TYR A 126 -5.77 30.52 -46.40
C TYR A 126 -5.74 30.16 -44.91
N GLY A 127 -6.89 29.88 -44.31
CA GLY A 127 -7.02 29.50 -42.91
C GLY A 127 -6.54 28.07 -42.59
N LEU A 128 -6.28 27.23 -43.59
CA LEU A 128 -5.68 25.91 -43.42
C LEU A 128 -4.28 25.99 -42.79
N LEU A 129 -3.56 27.08 -43.05
CA LEU A 129 -2.21 27.33 -42.51
C LEU A 129 -2.22 27.57 -40.99
N ALA A 130 -3.36 28.01 -40.42
CA ALA A 130 -3.50 28.23 -38.98
C ALA A 130 -3.44 26.92 -38.16
N GLY A 131 -3.65 25.76 -38.80
CA GLY A 131 -3.52 24.45 -38.15
C GLY A 131 -2.11 24.10 -37.68
N GLY A 132 -1.08 24.76 -38.24
CA GLY A 132 0.32 24.64 -37.83
C GLY A 132 0.69 25.49 -36.61
N ILE A 133 -0.18 26.42 -36.19
CA ILE A 133 0.11 27.32 -35.06
C ILE A 133 0.06 26.53 -33.74
N GLY A 134 1.25 26.21 -33.22
CA GLY A 134 1.46 25.53 -31.94
C GLY A 134 1.84 24.04 -32.02
N SER A 135 2.12 23.50 -33.21
CA SER A 135 2.58 22.11 -33.43
C SER A 135 3.99 21.81 -32.88
N ARG A 136 4.75 22.85 -32.52
CA ARG A 136 6.11 22.71 -31.96
C ARG A 136 6.16 22.29 -30.48
N LYS A 137 5.02 22.12 -29.81
CA LYS A 137 4.99 21.67 -28.40
C LYS A 137 5.34 20.17 -28.34
N ILE A 138 6.42 19.85 -27.61
CA ILE A 138 6.87 18.47 -27.38
C ILE A 138 6.14 17.92 -26.14
N GLU A 139 5.59 16.72 -26.26
CA GLU A 139 4.93 15.99 -25.19
C GLU A 139 5.68 14.69 -24.92
N LEU A 140 6.10 14.48 -23.68
CA LEU A 140 6.74 13.26 -23.24
C LEU A 140 5.66 12.26 -22.84
N THR A 141 5.76 11.05 -23.38
CA THR A 141 4.86 9.94 -23.05
C THR A 141 5.67 8.79 -22.48
N CYS A 142 5.26 8.28 -21.33
CA CYS A 142 5.89 7.10 -20.74
C CYS A 142 5.32 5.81 -21.37
N LEU A 143 6.19 4.93 -21.86
CA LEU A 143 5.79 3.65 -22.48
C LEU A 143 5.32 2.61 -21.46
N ASN A 144 5.74 2.73 -20.20
CA ASN A 144 5.40 1.77 -19.16
C ASN A 144 4.01 2.03 -18.54
N CYS A 145 3.64 3.29 -18.31
CA CYS A 145 2.38 3.65 -17.64
C CYS A 145 1.41 4.51 -18.48
N GLY A 146 1.79 4.94 -19.69
CA GLY A 146 0.95 5.77 -20.57
C GLY A 146 0.75 7.23 -20.12
N TYR A 147 1.41 7.68 -19.05
CA TYR A 147 1.29 9.06 -18.57
C TYR A 147 1.97 10.06 -19.52
N ARG A 148 1.29 11.19 -19.79
CA ARG A 148 1.72 12.23 -20.73
C ARG A 148 1.93 13.56 -20.01
N PHE A 149 3.03 14.24 -20.28
CA PHE A 149 3.35 15.53 -19.68
C PHE A 149 4.15 16.43 -20.64
N LYS A 150 4.05 17.75 -20.47
CA LYS A 150 4.70 18.74 -21.35
C LYS A 150 6.04 19.18 -20.76
N ILE A 151 7.00 19.48 -21.63
CA ILE A 151 8.32 20.02 -21.25
C ILE A 151 8.22 21.54 -21.02
N GLY A 152 8.76 22.02 -19.90
CA GLY A 152 8.82 23.46 -19.57
C GLY A 152 7.59 24.03 -18.86
N GLU A 153 6.56 23.22 -18.59
CA GLU A 153 5.46 23.60 -17.70
C GLU A 153 5.98 23.42 -16.26
N LYS A 154 6.26 24.52 -15.54
CA LYS A 154 6.63 24.46 -14.12
C LYS A 154 5.51 23.72 -13.38
N ARG A 155 5.89 22.65 -12.67
CA ARG A 155 5.00 21.87 -11.81
C ARG A 155 4.63 22.63 -10.54
#